data_AF-A0A6M3XCC7-F1
#
_entry.id   AF-A0A6M3XCC7-F1
#
_cell.length_a   1.000
_cell.length_b   1.000
_cell.length_c   1.000
_cell.angle_alpha   90.00
_cell.angle_beta   90.00
_cell.angle_gamma   90.00
#
_symmetry.space_group_name_H-M   'P 1'
#
loop_
_entity.id
_entity.type
_entity.pdbx_description
1 polymer ?
#
loop_
_entity_poly.entity_id
_entity_poly.type
_entity_poly.pdbx_seq_one_letter_code
_entity_poly.pdbx_strand_id
1 'polypeptide(L)'
;MTLVVTDKNVRLSPEEISDACRDAGLQGWRAVIRKGETGDFICALRTPDYDLVRRTGRMVIRYGRTAPDAFARAVNAAQPTPSPTRH
;
A
#
# COMPACT_ATOMS: atom_id res chain seq x y z
N MET A 1 -0.91 -10.65 -17.11
CA MET A 1 0.12 -11.27 -16.24
C MET A 1 -0.16 -10.82 -14.82
N THR A 2 -0.92 -11.61 -14.05
CA THR A 2 -1.41 -11.22 -12.72
C THR A 2 -0.61 -11.98 -11.68
N LEU A 3 0.27 -11.29 -10.95
CA LEU A 3 1.13 -11.89 -9.96
C LEU A 3 0.40 -11.93 -8.61
N VAL A 4 -0.34 -13.01 -8.37
CA VAL A 4 -0.94 -13.35 -7.09
C VAL A 4 0.08 -14.18 -6.31
N VAL A 5 0.91 -13.53 -5.49
CA VAL A 5 1.80 -14.25 -4.56
C VAL A 5 0.91 -14.99 -3.57
N THR A 6 1.18 -16.28 -3.30
CA THR A 6 0.48 -17.31 -2.49
C THR A 6 1.16 -17.53 -1.12
N ASP A 7 0.37 -17.53 -0.03
CA ASP A 7 0.70 -17.89 1.37
C ASP A 7 -0.57 -17.74 2.23
N LYS A 8 -1.05 -18.83 2.81
CA LYS A 8 -2.45 -19.08 3.17
C LYS A 8 -2.93 -18.56 4.53
N ASN A 9 -2.18 -17.71 5.26
CA ASN A 9 -2.58 -17.39 6.64
C ASN A 9 -2.86 -15.92 7.00
N VAL A 10 -2.56 -14.94 6.14
CA VAL A 10 -2.86 -13.51 6.44
C VAL A 10 -3.01 -12.71 5.14
N ARG A 11 -3.96 -13.07 4.27
CA ARG A 11 -4.18 -12.39 2.99
C ARG A 11 -5.31 -11.39 3.09
N LEU A 12 -5.00 -10.11 2.97
CA LEU A 12 -5.96 -9.16 2.44
C LEU A 12 -6.21 -9.53 0.98
N SER A 13 -7.47 -9.74 0.63
CA SER A 13 -7.90 -9.99 -0.73
C SER A 13 -7.63 -8.75 -1.59
N PRO A 14 -7.40 -8.90 -2.90
CA PRO A 14 -7.24 -7.75 -3.79
C PRO A 14 -8.41 -6.77 -3.72
N GLU A 15 -9.61 -7.30 -3.49
CA GLU A 15 -10.87 -6.55 -3.30
C GLU A 15 -10.81 -5.72 -2.01
N GLU A 16 -10.48 -6.33 -0.86
CA GLU A 16 -10.31 -5.65 0.43
C GLU A 16 -9.25 -4.53 0.36
N ILE A 17 -8.15 -4.77 -0.35
CA ILE A 17 -7.12 -3.76 -0.59
C ILE A 17 -7.67 -2.60 -1.42
N SER A 18 -8.43 -2.90 -2.49
CA SER A 18 -8.99 -1.89 -3.38
C SER A 18 -10.06 -1.05 -2.69
N ASP A 19 -10.90 -1.67 -1.86
CA ASP A 19 -11.95 -0.98 -1.11
C ASP A 19 -11.34 -0.11 -0.01
N ALA A 20 -10.38 -0.62 0.77
CA ALA A 20 -9.69 0.19 1.77
C ALA A 20 -8.89 1.36 1.16
N CYS A 21 -8.29 1.17 -0.01
CA CYS A 21 -7.68 2.26 -0.77
C CYS A 21 -8.72 3.29 -1.23
N ARG A 22 -9.90 2.85 -1.68
CA ARG A 22 -10.99 3.75 -2.09
C ARG A 22 -11.50 4.57 -0.90
N ASP A 23 -11.74 3.92 0.25
CA ASP A 23 -12.19 4.57 1.48
C ASP A 23 -11.17 5.60 2.01
N ALA A 24 -9.88 5.34 1.80
CA ALA A 24 -8.80 6.26 2.16
C ALA A 24 -8.58 7.40 1.14
N GLY A 25 -9.41 7.52 0.10
CA GLY A 25 -9.24 8.52 -0.97
C GLY A 25 -8.08 8.23 -1.94
N LEU A 26 -7.55 7.01 -1.91
CA LEU A 26 -6.43 6.53 -2.75
C LEU A 26 -6.96 5.67 -3.91
N GLN A 27 -8.00 6.16 -4.59
CA GLN A 27 -8.64 5.41 -5.68
C GLN A 27 -7.63 5.06 -6.79
N GLY A 28 -7.62 3.79 -7.21
CA GLY A 28 -6.72 3.29 -8.26
C GLY A 28 -5.28 3.01 -7.79
N TRP A 29 -4.93 3.30 -6.54
CA TRP A 29 -3.64 2.91 -5.98
C TRP A 29 -3.55 1.39 -5.85
N ARG A 30 -2.34 0.85 -6.02
CA ARG A 30 -2.08 -0.58 -5.96
C ARG A 30 -1.18 -0.89 -4.77
N ALA A 31 -1.58 -1.88 -3.96
CA ALA A 31 -0.75 -2.38 -2.87
C ALA A 31 -0.13 -3.73 -3.24
N VAL A 32 1.10 -3.94 -2.77
CA VAL A 32 1.79 -5.23 -2.81
C VAL A 32 2.31 -5.49 -1.41
N ILE A 33 1.88 -6.59 -0.80
CA ILE A 33 2.32 -7.00 0.52
C ILE A 33 3.20 -8.25 0.37
N ARG A 34 4.38 -8.23 0.99
CA ARG A 34 5.29 -9.38 1.06
C ARG A 34 5.75 -9.62 2.48
N LYS A 35 5.99 -10.87 2.82
CA LYS A 35 6.66 -11.26 4.06
C LYS A 35 8.18 -11.14 3.86
N GLY A 36 8.85 -10.40 4.74
CA GLY A 36 10.31 -10.31 4.81
C GLY A 36 10.92 -11.53 5.48
N GLU A 37 12.22 -11.74 5.27
CA GLU A 37 12.96 -12.87 5.82
C GLU A 37 13.02 -12.85 7.35
N THR A 38 12.96 -11.67 7.97
CA THR A 38 12.93 -11.45 9.42
C THR A 38 11.58 -11.77 10.06
N GLY A 39 10.56 -12.14 9.27
CA GLY A 39 9.20 -12.39 9.75
C GLY A 39 8.29 -11.17 9.73
N ASP A 40 8.83 -9.98 9.45
CA ASP A 40 8.06 -8.76 9.25
C ASP A 40 7.28 -8.78 7.93
N PHE A 41 6.28 -7.90 7.80
CA PHE A 41 5.55 -7.69 6.55
C PHE A 41 5.90 -6.32 5.97
N ILE A 42 6.04 -6.28 4.66
CA ILE A 42 6.39 -5.10 3.88
C ILE A 42 5.21 -4.82 2.96
N CYS A 43 4.64 -3.61 3.06
CA CYS A 43 3.62 -3.13 2.15
C CYS A 43 4.20 -2.00 1.28
N ALA A 44 4.09 -2.19 -0.03
CA ALA A 44 4.40 -1.19 -1.04
C ALA A 44 3.09 -0.70 -1.68
N LEU A 45 2.78 0.58 -1.51
CA LEU A 45 1.61 1.24 -2.08
C LEU A 45 2.08 2.21 -3.18
N ARG A 46 1.49 2.13 -4.38
CA ARG A 46 1.87 2.98 -5.52
C ARG A 46 0.66 3.67 -6.14
N THR A 47 0.86 4.89 -6.64
CA THR A 47 -0.16 5.61 -7.40
C THR A 47 -0.46 4.90 -8.74
N PRO A 48 -1.67 5.09 -9.30
CA PRO A 48 -2.01 4.53 -10.61
C PRO A 48 -1.12 5.06 -11.75
N ASP A 49 -0.62 6.29 -11.64
CA ASP A 49 0.30 6.93 -12.61
C ASP A 49 1.78 6.58 -12.35
N TYR A 50 2.06 5.67 -11.40
CA TYR A 50 3.42 5.29 -11.06
C TYR A 50 4.15 4.64 -12.25
N ASP A 51 5.15 5.34 -12.75
CA ASP A 51 6.03 4.88 -13.83
C ASP A 51 7.48 4.98 -13.35
N LEU A 52 8.12 3.82 -13.19
CA LEU A 52 9.51 3.72 -12.72
C LEU A 52 10.50 4.30 -13.74
N VAL A 53 10.21 4.17 -15.04
CA VAL A 53 11.09 4.62 -16.13
C VAL A 53 11.00 6.13 -16.28
N ARG A 54 9.78 6.68 -16.24
CA ARG A 54 9.53 8.11 -16.32
C ARG A 54 9.75 8.84 -15.00
N ARG A 55 9.97 8.09 -13.90
CA ARG A 55 10.08 8.60 -12.53
C ARG A 55 8.89 9.49 -12.13
N THR A 56 7.70 9.13 -12.59
CA THR A 56 6.44 9.81 -12.26
C THR A 56 5.63 9.02 -11.24
N GLY A 57 4.79 9.72 -10.49
CA GLY A 57 3.94 9.14 -9.46
C GLY A 57 4.60 9.01 -8.09
N ARG A 58 3.86 8.40 -7.14
CA ARG A 58 4.27 8.27 -5.75
C ARG A 58 4.25 6.80 -5.32
N MET A 59 5.30 6.40 -4.62
CA MET A 59 5.40 5.09 -3.98
C MET A 59 5.67 5.27 -2.49
N VAL A 60 4.93 4.52 -1.68
CA VAL A 60 5.06 4.50 -0.22
C VAL A 60 5.36 3.08 0.20
N ILE A 61 6.44 2.90 0.97
CA ILE A 61 6.84 1.60 1.49
C ILE A 61 6.84 1.67 3.01
N ARG A 62 6.16 0.73 3.66
CA ARG A 62 6.09 0.61 5.12
C ARG A 62 6.21 -0.84 5.56
N TYR A 63 6.79 -0.99 6.74
CA TYR A 63 6.96 -2.26 7.43
C TYR A 63 5.92 -2.35 8.54
N GLY A 64 5.45 -3.56 8.82
CA GLY A 64 4.54 -3.85 9.91
C GLY A 64 4.76 -5.27 10.43
N ARG A 65 4.29 -5.52 11.65
CA ARG A 65 4.41 -6.85 12.28
C ARG A 65 3.48 -7.89 11.64
N THR A 66 2.41 -7.42 11.00
CA THR A 66 1.43 -8.23 10.27
C THR A 66 1.10 -7.58 8.92
N ALA A 67 0.56 -8.34 7.96
CA ALA A 67 0.15 -7.80 6.66
C ALA A 67 -0.85 -6.62 6.77
N PRO A 68 -1.90 -6.67 7.62
CA PRO A 68 -2.81 -5.55 7.81
C PRO A 68 -2.14 -4.33 8.46
N ASP A 69 -1.22 -4.54 9.42
CA ASP A 69 -0.46 -3.44 10.07
C ASP A 69 0.44 -2.73 9.06
N ALA A 70 1.18 -3.49 8.23
CA ALA A 70 2.02 -2.93 7.18
C ALA A 70 1.18 -2.12 6.17
N PHE A 71 0.01 -2.64 5.79
CA PHE A 71 -0.92 -1.97 4.89
C PHE A 71 -1.50 -0.68 5.49
N ALA A 72 -2.02 -0.74 6.72
CA ALA A 72 -2.57 0.43 7.40
C ALA A 72 -1.54 1.56 7.55
N ARG A 73 -0.28 1.20 7.88
CA ARG A 73 0.83 2.16 7.92
C ARG A 73 1.13 2.78 6.55
N ALA A 74 1.09 1.97 5.49
CA ALA A 74 1.32 2.46 4.13
C ALA A 74 0.20 3.40 3.65
N VAL A 75 -1.06 3.06 3.94
CA VAL A 75 -2.23 3.89 3.61
C VAL A 75 -2.18 5.21 4.37
N ASN A 76 -1.94 5.18 5.69
CA ASN A 76 -1.81 6.40 6.50
C ASN A 76 -0.68 7.32 5.98
N ALA A 77 0.48 6.75 5.64
CA ALA A 77 1.58 7.51 5.08
C ALA A 77 1.33 8.02 3.65
N ALA A 78 0.41 7.40 2.91
CA ALA A 78 0.03 7.81 1.56
C ALA A 78 -1.04 8.91 1.56
N GLN A 79 -1.87 8.98 2.59
CA GLN A 79 -2.82 10.07 2.75
C GLN A 79 -2.06 11.41 2.71
N PRO A 80 -2.55 12.40 1.93
CA PRO A 80 -2.01 13.73 1.99
C PRO A 80 -2.19 14.21 3.44
N THR A 81 -1.08 14.51 4.12
CA THR A 81 -1.12 15.24 5.37
C THR A 81 -2.02 16.45 5.11
N PRO A 82 -3.11 16.67 5.88
CA PRO A 82 -3.81 17.94 5.77
C PRO A 82 -2.77 19.00 6.13
N SER A 83 -2.27 19.71 5.12
CA SER A 83 -1.43 20.88 5.34
C SER A 83 -2.19 21.73 6.35
N PRO A 84 -1.61 22.10 7.50
CA PRO A 84 -2.25 23.08 8.36
C PRO A 84 -2.34 24.34 7.51
N THR A 85 -3.55 24.64 7.02
CA THR A 85 -3.86 25.89 6.35
C THR A 85 -3.51 26.98 7.35
N ARG A 86 -2.36 27.62 7.12
CA ARG A 86 -1.91 28.76 7.90
C ARG A 86 -2.81 29.92 7.50
N HIS A 87 -3.82 30.18 8.32
CA HIS A 87 -4.64 31.38 8.29
C HIS A 87 -3.78 32.62 8.56
#